data_AF-A0A955ZKS1-F1
#
_entry.id   AF-A0A955ZKS1-F1
#
_cell.length_a   1.000
_cell.length_b   1.000
_cell.length_c   1.000
_cell.angle_alpha   90.00
_cell.angle_beta   90.00
_cell.angle_gamma   90.00
#
_symmetry.space_group_name_H-M   'P 1'
#
loop_
_entity.id
_entity.type
_entity.pdbx_description
1 polymer ?
#
loop_
_entity_poly.entity_id
_entity_poly.type
_entity_poly.pdbx_seq_one_letter_code
_entity_poly.pdbx_strand_id
1 'polypeptide(L)'
;GICVDCLNSSHCSPGQACNPLTYRCAKACSGDPDCASIDKVCDTTLGVCVQCRNDNDCAGGEPYCVPGGICEECRNDADCTEPGTPYCPKGRYECSQCLVTAHCKSGQVCSTKDYECHDG
;
A
#
# COMPACT_ATOMS: atom_id res chain seq x y z
N GLY A 1 -16.84 -2.81 12.75
CA GLY A 1 -16.36 -1.51 12.23
C GLY A 1 -14.87 -1.47 12.45
N ILE A 2 -14.12 -0.91 11.51
CA ILE A 2 -12.67 -0.73 11.62
C ILE A 2 -12.43 0.65 12.24
N CYS A 3 -11.57 0.74 13.25
CA CYS A 3 -11.13 2.04 13.78
C CYS A 3 -10.12 2.64 12.80
N VAL A 4 -10.33 3.90 12.44
CA VAL A 4 -9.43 4.68 11.59
C VAL A 4 -8.97 5.93 12.32
N ASP A 5 -7.86 6.52 11.92
CA ASP A 5 -7.31 7.69 12.60
C ASP A 5 -8.16 8.93 12.34
N CYS A 6 -8.75 9.03 11.14
CA CYS A 6 -9.52 10.21 10.74
C CYS A 6 -10.63 9.91 9.73
N LEU A 7 -11.67 10.74 9.76
CA LEU A 7 -12.70 10.84 8.71
C LEU A 7 -12.65 12.21 8.00
N ASN A 8 -11.99 13.18 8.63
CA ASN A 8 -11.72 14.51 8.13
C ASN A 8 -10.52 15.08 8.92
N SER A 9 -9.95 16.19 8.44
CA SER A 9 -8.72 16.76 9.02
C SER A 9 -8.87 17.30 10.44
N SER A 10 -10.08 17.50 10.98
CA SER A 10 -10.27 17.95 12.36
C SER A 10 -9.96 16.86 13.40
N HIS A 11 -9.88 15.59 12.96
CA HIS A 11 -9.48 14.46 13.82
C HIS A 11 -7.96 14.33 13.93
N CYS A 12 -7.20 15.09 13.14
CA CYS A 12 -5.74 15.01 13.11
C CYS A 12 -5.09 16.09 13.98
N SER A 13 -3.83 15.86 14.35
CA SER A 13 -3.06 16.85 15.12
C SER A 13 -2.79 18.10 14.28
N PRO A 14 -2.51 19.26 14.90
CA PRO A 14 -2.11 20.45 14.17
C PRO A 14 -0.94 20.18 13.20
N GLY A 15 -1.06 20.68 11.97
CA GLY A 15 -0.09 20.42 10.89
C GLY A 15 -0.28 19.10 10.15
N GLN A 16 -1.33 18.34 10.46
CA GLN A 16 -1.74 17.14 9.73
C GLN A 16 -3.08 17.35 9.01
N ALA A 17 -3.30 16.57 7.96
CA ALA A 17 -4.57 16.44 7.28
C ALA A 17 -4.92 14.96 7.12
N CYS A 18 -6.22 14.70 6.96
CA CYS A 18 -6.70 13.33 6.78
C CYS A 18 -6.45 12.89 5.34
N ASN A 19 -5.75 11.77 5.14
CA ASN A 19 -5.69 11.12 3.84
C ASN A 19 -6.98 10.29 3.68
N PRO A 20 -7.92 10.68 2.79
CA PRO A 20 -9.22 10.01 2.68
C PRO A 20 -9.13 8.63 2.01
N LEU A 21 -7.99 8.26 1.42
CA LEU A 21 -7.78 6.96 0.79
C LEU A 21 -7.33 5.92 1.81
N THR A 22 -6.54 6.32 2.81
CA THR A 22 -6.03 5.42 3.87
C THR A 22 -6.74 5.59 5.21
N TYR A 23 -7.52 6.68 5.36
CA TYR A 23 -8.13 7.11 6.61
C TYR A 23 -7.12 7.33 7.76
N ARG A 24 -5.89 7.71 7.39
CA ARG A 24 -4.80 8.02 8.32
C ARG A 24 -4.45 9.50 8.30
N CYS A 25 -4.03 10.01 9.45
CA CYS A 25 -3.50 11.36 9.53
C CYS A 25 -2.08 11.40 8.97
N ALA A 26 -1.87 12.26 7.97
CA ALA A 26 -0.57 12.50 7.35
C ALA A 26 -0.19 13.98 7.48
N LYS A 27 1.10 14.30 7.32
CA LYS A 27 1.56 15.68 7.36
C LYS A 27 0.87 16.48 6.26
N ALA A 28 0.27 17.61 6.61
CA ALA A 28 -0.35 18.49 5.62
C ALA A 28 0.75 19.17 4.78
N CYS A 29 0.48 19.37 3.49
CA CYS A 29 1.44 19.99 2.58
C CYS A 29 0.73 20.81 1.50
N SER A 30 1.49 21.74 0.91
CA SER A 30 1.13 22.54 -0.25
C SER A 30 2.11 22.36 -1.42
N GLY A 31 3.28 21.78 -1.16
CA GLY A 31 4.24 21.31 -2.15
C GLY A 31 5.30 20.39 -1.54
N ASP A 32 6.10 19.74 -2.39
CA ASP A 32 7.12 18.77 -1.97
C ASP A 32 8.09 19.29 -0.88
N PRO A 33 8.51 20.58 -0.85
CA PRO A 33 9.38 21.08 0.23
C PRO A 33 8.76 21.04 1.63
N ASP A 34 7.43 20.94 1.75
CA ASP A 34 6.75 20.78 3.04
C ASP A 34 6.92 19.35 3.58
N CYS A 35 7.25 18.39 2.72
CA CYS A 35 7.37 16.98 3.03
C CYS A 35 8.82 16.65 3.39
N ALA A 36 9.02 16.00 4.54
CA ALA A 36 10.34 15.67 5.06
C ALA A 36 10.38 14.20 5.47
N SER A 37 11.52 13.55 5.26
CA SER A 37 11.77 12.12 5.58
C SER A 37 11.26 11.12 4.53
N ILE A 38 10.48 10.11 4.93
CA ILE A 38 10.09 8.97 4.08
C ILE A 38 9.00 9.34 3.07
N ASP A 39 8.05 10.20 3.48
CA ASP A 39 7.00 10.75 2.62
C ASP A 39 7.51 12.08 2.04
N LYS A 40 8.17 12.03 0.89
CA LYS A 40 8.84 13.20 0.26
C LYS A 40 7.96 13.95 -0.73
N VAL A 41 6.83 13.37 -1.10
CA VAL A 41 6.00 13.88 -2.19
C VAL A 41 4.74 14.49 -1.60
N CYS A 42 4.42 15.71 -2.01
CA CYS A 42 3.14 16.31 -1.66
C CYS A 42 2.10 15.93 -2.72
N ASP A 43 1.11 15.13 -2.31
CA ASP A 43 -0.10 15.01 -3.12
C ASP A 43 -0.95 16.27 -2.89
N THR A 44 -0.83 17.23 -3.80
CA THR A 44 -1.55 18.50 -3.73
C THR A 44 -3.06 18.34 -3.95
N THR A 45 -3.53 17.20 -4.46
CA THR A 45 -4.97 16.88 -4.55
C THR A 45 -5.52 16.50 -3.19
N LEU A 46 -4.74 15.72 -2.42
CA LEU A 46 -5.12 15.29 -1.07
C LEU A 46 -4.69 16.28 0.03
N GLY A 47 -3.72 17.15 -0.26
CA GLY A 47 -3.13 18.10 0.69
C GLY A 47 -2.26 17.45 1.76
N VAL A 48 -1.71 16.26 1.48
CA VAL A 48 -0.90 15.47 2.43
C VAL A 48 0.38 14.95 1.81
N CYS A 49 1.41 14.80 2.64
CA CYS A 49 2.64 14.12 2.26
C CYS A 49 2.38 12.61 2.12
N VAL A 50 2.89 12.07 1.02
CA VAL A 50 2.80 10.67 0.62
C VAL A 50 4.17 10.20 0.12
N GLN A 51 4.32 8.90 -0.12
CA GLN A 51 5.53 8.35 -0.72
C GLN A 51 5.56 8.61 -2.23
N CYS A 52 4.39 8.58 -2.89
CA CYS A 52 4.28 8.71 -4.34
C CYS A 52 2.98 9.35 -4.82
N ARG A 53 3.04 10.01 -5.99
CA ARG A 53 1.87 10.37 -6.81
C ARG A 53 1.69 9.43 -7.99
N ASN A 54 2.78 8.83 -8.46
CA ASN A 54 2.81 7.88 -9.56
C ASN A 54 4.05 6.98 -9.43
N ASP A 55 4.12 5.95 -10.26
CA ASP A 55 5.18 4.92 -10.23
C ASP A 55 6.62 5.52 -10.35
N ASN A 56 6.80 6.71 -10.94
CA ASN A 56 8.13 7.33 -11.05
C ASN A 56 8.67 7.87 -9.71
N ASP A 57 7.81 8.08 -8.73
CA ASP A 57 8.23 8.48 -7.37
C ASP A 57 8.70 7.25 -6.55
N CYS A 58 8.44 6.03 -7.05
CA CYS A 58 8.75 4.76 -6.41
C CYS A 58 10.02 4.14 -6.99
N ALA A 59 10.72 3.31 -6.19
CA ALA A 59 11.96 2.68 -6.61
C ALA A 59 12.25 1.40 -5.81
N GLY A 60 13.18 0.58 -6.31
CA GLY A 60 13.60 -0.64 -5.63
C GLY A 60 12.54 -1.74 -5.70
N GLY A 61 12.36 -2.48 -4.60
CA GLY A 61 11.40 -3.59 -4.50
C GLY A 61 9.92 -3.17 -4.43
N GLU A 62 9.64 -1.87 -4.39
CA GLU A 62 8.28 -1.32 -4.30
C GLU A 62 8.04 -0.33 -5.45
N PRO A 63 7.98 -0.78 -6.72
CA PRO A 63 8.00 0.12 -7.87
C PRO A 63 6.63 0.73 -8.22
N TYR A 64 5.54 0.35 -7.55
CA TYR A 64 4.20 0.77 -7.92
C TYR A 64 3.57 1.69 -6.90
N CYS A 65 3.01 2.81 -7.38
CA CYS A 65 2.24 3.71 -6.55
C CYS A 65 0.80 3.21 -6.45
N VAL A 66 0.37 2.83 -5.24
CA VAL A 66 -0.98 2.32 -4.99
C VAL A 66 -1.91 3.43 -4.45
N PRO A 67 -3.25 3.24 -4.51
CA PRO A 67 -4.18 4.19 -3.90
C PRO A 67 -3.86 4.44 -2.44
N GLY A 68 -3.67 5.71 -2.07
CA GLY A 68 -3.16 6.11 -0.75
C GLY A 68 -1.79 6.77 -0.80
N GLY A 69 -1.10 6.68 -1.94
CA GLY A 69 0.21 7.31 -2.16
C GLY A 69 1.35 6.56 -1.49
N ILE A 70 1.25 5.23 -1.45
CA ILE A 70 2.27 4.34 -0.87
C ILE A 70 2.92 3.60 -2.04
N CYS A 71 4.25 3.45 -1.98
CA CYS A 71 4.98 2.60 -2.90
C CYS A 71 4.91 1.16 -2.40
N GLU A 72 4.48 0.25 -3.27
CA GLU A 72 4.31 -1.16 -2.94
C GLU A 72 4.85 -2.06 -4.07
N GLU A 73 5.00 -3.35 -3.80
CA GLU A 73 5.57 -4.32 -4.75
C GLU A 73 4.65 -4.64 -5.93
N CYS A 74 3.32 -4.57 -5.75
CA CYS A 74 2.37 -4.91 -6.80
C CYS A 74 1.03 -4.17 -6.68
N ARG A 75 0.31 -4.00 -7.79
CA ARG A 75 -1.11 -3.56 -7.82
C ARG A 75 -2.05 -4.70 -8.20
N ASN A 76 -1.54 -5.65 -8.95
CA ASN A 76 -2.27 -6.80 -9.47
C ASN A 76 -1.30 -7.94 -9.82
N ASP A 77 -1.84 -9.13 -10.08
CA ASP A 77 -1.03 -10.34 -10.33
C ASP A 77 -0.05 -10.18 -11.52
N ALA A 78 -0.36 -9.34 -12.51
CA ALA A 78 0.55 -9.12 -13.65
C ALA A 78 1.83 -8.36 -13.28
N ASP A 79 1.85 -7.68 -12.13
CA ASP A 79 3.04 -7.01 -11.60
C ASP A 79 4.00 -8.03 -10.94
N CYS A 80 3.50 -9.20 -10.54
CA CYS A 80 4.26 -10.25 -9.87
C CYS A 80 4.87 -11.23 -10.87
N THR A 81 6.08 -10.90 -11.34
CA THR A 81 6.76 -11.66 -12.40
C THR A 81 7.62 -12.83 -11.89
N GLU A 82 7.87 -12.87 -10.58
CA GLU A 82 8.64 -13.94 -9.95
C GLU A 82 7.81 -15.24 -9.87
N PRO A 83 8.31 -16.37 -10.41
CA PRO A 83 7.53 -17.61 -10.48
C PRO A 83 7.09 -18.17 -9.12
N GLY A 84 7.79 -17.84 -8.03
CA GLY A 84 7.48 -18.29 -6.68
C GLY A 84 6.37 -17.51 -5.99
N THR A 85 6.10 -16.28 -6.42
CA THR A 85 5.16 -15.36 -5.78
C THR A 85 4.27 -14.67 -6.82
N PRO A 86 3.51 -15.40 -7.66
CA PRO A 86 2.87 -14.83 -8.85
C PRO A 86 1.57 -14.06 -8.56
N TYR A 87 1.17 -13.88 -7.30
CA TYR A 87 -0.10 -13.27 -6.95
C TYR A 87 0.07 -12.00 -6.12
N CYS A 88 -0.83 -11.04 -6.32
CA CYS A 88 -0.86 -9.78 -5.58
C CYS A 88 -2.13 -9.70 -4.72
N PRO A 89 -2.07 -10.08 -3.43
CA PRO A 89 -3.24 -10.00 -2.56
C PRO A 89 -3.69 -8.56 -2.34
N LYS A 90 -4.99 -8.32 -2.54
CA LYS A 90 -5.58 -6.99 -2.37
C LYS A 90 -5.46 -6.52 -0.93
N GLY A 91 -4.90 -5.32 -0.74
CA GLY A 91 -4.67 -4.72 0.57
C GLY A 91 -3.38 -5.17 1.26
N ARG A 92 -2.64 -6.12 0.68
CA ARG A 92 -1.26 -6.44 1.09
C ARG A 92 -0.24 -5.80 0.15
N TYR A 93 -0.52 -5.78 -1.15
CA TYR A 93 0.33 -5.18 -2.19
C TYR A 93 1.78 -5.73 -2.23
N GLU A 94 1.98 -6.93 -1.68
CA GLU A 94 3.23 -7.71 -1.68
C GLU A 94 3.01 -8.99 -2.47
N CYS A 95 3.92 -9.32 -3.39
CA CYS A 95 3.81 -10.51 -4.22
C CYS A 95 3.92 -11.77 -3.34
N SER A 96 2.93 -12.66 -3.49
CA SER A 96 2.69 -13.79 -2.59
C SER A 96 2.43 -15.09 -3.37
N GLN A 97 2.52 -16.23 -2.68
CA GLN A 97 2.46 -17.54 -3.31
C GLN A 97 1.04 -17.94 -3.73
N CYS A 98 0.01 -17.45 -3.03
CA CYS A 98 -1.37 -17.86 -3.28
C CYS A 98 -2.39 -16.80 -2.90
N LEU A 99 -3.59 -16.88 -3.48
CA LEU A 99 -4.78 -16.15 -3.04
C LEU A 99 -5.86 -17.10 -2.50
N VAL A 100 -5.84 -18.33 -3.00
CA VAL A 100 -6.76 -19.41 -2.67
C VAL A 100 -6.01 -20.73 -2.67
N THR A 101 -6.55 -21.73 -1.98
CA THR A 101 -5.95 -23.08 -1.90
C THR A 101 -5.71 -23.73 -3.26
N ALA A 102 -6.52 -23.40 -4.28
CA ALA A 102 -6.33 -23.92 -5.64
C ALA A 102 -5.02 -23.46 -6.32
N HIS A 103 -4.34 -22.44 -5.79
CA HIS A 103 -3.03 -21.99 -6.26
C HIS A 103 -1.89 -22.84 -5.70
N CYS A 104 -2.14 -23.63 -4.65
CA CYS A 104 -1.14 -24.45 -3.97
C CYS A 104 -1.09 -25.87 -4.55
N LYS A 105 -0.02 -26.60 -4.24
CA LYS A 105 0.13 -28.01 -4.68
C LYS A 105 -0.86 -28.89 -3.92
N SER A 106 -1.10 -30.09 -4.44
CA SER A 106 -1.95 -31.09 -3.78
C SER A 106 -1.46 -31.35 -2.35
N GLY A 107 -2.39 -31.30 -1.38
CA GLY A 107 -2.08 -31.48 0.04
C GLY A 107 -1.69 -30.19 0.78
N GLN A 108 -1.68 -29.04 0.10
CA GLN A 108 -1.43 -27.74 0.73
C GLN A 108 -2.69 -26.88 0.80
N VAL A 109 -2.71 -25.94 1.74
CA VAL A 109 -3.74 -24.92 1.93
C VAL A 109 -3.13 -23.54 1.85
N CYS A 110 -3.86 -22.59 1.26
CA CYS A 110 -3.43 -21.19 1.26
C CYS A 110 -3.83 -20.53 2.58
N SER A 111 -2.87 -19.98 3.31
CA SER A 111 -3.15 -19.19 4.50
C SER A 111 -3.47 -17.76 4.11
N THR A 112 -4.64 -17.24 4.51
CA THR A 112 -5.03 -15.86 4.22
C THR A 112 -4.39 -14.82 5.14
N LYS A 113 -3.52 -15.27 6.07
CA LYS A 113 -2.78 -14.37 6.98
C LYS A 113 -1.47 -13.90 6.37
N ASP A 114 -0.78 -14.80 5.71
CA ASP A 114 0.57 -14.62 5.14
C ASP A 114 0.61 -14.92 3.64
N TYR A 115 -0.51 -15.33 3.02
CA TYR A 115 -0.64 -15.66 1.60
C TYR A 115 0.43 -16.64 1.09
N GLU A 116 0.81 -17.56 1.98
CA GLU A 116 1.75 -18.65 1.72
C GLU A 116 1.01 -20.00 1.70
N CYS A 117 1.56 -20.95 0.94
CA CYS A 117 1.07 -22.32 0.88
C CYS A 117 1.69 -23.15 2.00
N HIS A 118 0.85 -23.67 2.89
CA HIS A 118 1.26 -24.54 4.00
C HIS A 118 0.71 -25.94 3.82
N ASP A 119 1.33 -26.96 4.42
CA ASP A 119 0.79 -28.32 4.42
C ASP A 119 -0.56 -28.35 5.15
N GLY A 120 -1.53 -29.05 4.56
CA GLY A 120 -2.94 -29.10 4.99
C GLY A 120 -3.28 -30.16 6.02
#